data_AF-A0A2E2MNU5-F1
#
_entry.id   AF-A0A2E2MNU5-F1
#
_cell.length_a   1.000
_cell.length_b   1.000
_cell.length_c   1.000
_cell.angle_alpha   90.00
_cell.angle_beta   90.00
_cell.angle_gamma   90.00
#
_symmetry.space_group_name_H-M   'P 1'
#
loop_
_entity.id
_entity.type
_entity.pdbx_description
1 polymer ?
#
loop_
_entity_poly.entity_id
_entity_poly.type
_entity_poly.pdbx_seq_one_letter_code
_entity_poly.pdbx_strand_id
1 'polypeptide(L)'
;MPLHIGRLGLIAAVFSVVAFGTVVSPPVQAQDIRDEKQCLQVMKDTAAAIDENPAVEGKSEEILLKVMELAKQRCAEKQFDNAKDLLLLVRTMVAAE
;
A
#
# COMPACT_ATOMS: atom_id res chain seq x y z
N MET A 1 -52.33 9.04 -35.42
CA MET A 1 -52.38 7.58 -35.62
C MET A 1 -51.26 6.97 -34.80
N PRO A 2 -51.56 6.12 -33.81
CA PRO A 2 -50.58 5.50 -32.91
C PRO A 2 -50.01 4.21 -33.51
N LEU A 3 -49.04 3.63 -32.80
CA LEU A 3 -48.53 2.24 -32.84
C LEU A 3 -47.06 2.11 -33.32
N HIS A 4 -46.25 1.54 -32.41
CA HIS A 4 -45.14 0.56 -32.56
C HIS A 4 -44.11 0.86 -31.46
N ILE A 5 -44.42 0.57 -30.19
CA ILE A 5 -43.97 -0.66 -29.50
C ILE A 5 -42.82 -1.36 -30.26
N GLY A 6 -41.60 -0.94 -29.94
CA GLY A 6 -40.38 -1.67 -30.23
C GLY A 6 -39.68 -1.97 -28.91
N ARG A 7 -39.93 -3.15 -28.35
CA ARG A 7 -39.11 -3.78 -27.33
C ARG A 7 -37.65 -3.82 -27.82
N LEU A 8 -36.81 -2.92 -27.34
CA LEU A 8 -35.40 -3.22 -27.08
C LEU A 8 -35.29 -3.23 -25.57
N GLY A 9 -35.30 -4.39 -24.94
CA GLY A 9 -34.15 -5.27 -25.03
C GLY A 9 -33.21 -4.84 -23.92
N LEU A 10 -33.63 -5.13 -22.70
CA LEU A 10 -32.86 -5.00 -21.47
C LEU A 10 -31.63 -5.91 -21.62
N ILE A 11 -30.54 -5.37 -22.15
CA ILE A 11 -29.24 -6.04 -22.12
C ILE A 11 -28.71 -5.79 -20.71
N ALA A 12 -29.13 -6.64 -19.78
CA ALA A 12 -28.42 -6.83 -18.53
C ALA A 12 -27.05 -7.41 -18.89
N ALA A 13 -26.06 -6.54 -19.07
CA ALA A 13 -24.66 -6.93 -19.12
C ALA A 13 -24.32 -7.48 -17.73
N VAL A 14 -24.45 -8.79 -17.57
CA VAL A 14 -23.87 -9.52 -16.45
C VAL A 14 -22.36 -9.44 -16.66
N PHE A 15 -21.76 -8.36 -16.14
CA PHE A 15 -20.34 -8.32 -15.88
C PHE A 15 -20.08 -9.33 -14.76
N SER A 16 -19.84 -10.57 -15.15
CA SER A 16 -19.15 -11.55 -14.31
C SER A 16 -17.74 -11.01 -14.10
N VAL A 17 -17.58 -10.14 -13.10
CA VAL A 17 -16.27 -9.87 -12.52
C VAL A 17 -15.86 -11.17 -11.87
N VAL A 18 -15.05 -11.93 -12.60
CA VAL A 18 -14.27 -13.00 -12.00
C VAL A 18 -13.44 -12.31 -10.93
N ALA A 19 -13.80 -12.54 -9.68
CA ALA A 19 -13.05 -12.12 -8.52
C ALA A 19 -11.77 -12.96 -8.46
N PHE A 20 -10.87 -12.75 -9.43
CA PHE A 20 -9.46 -12.93 -9.16
C PHE A 20 -9.16 -11.92 -8.07
N GLY A 21 -8.97 -12.43 -6.85
CA GLY A 21 -8.48 -11.70 -5.69
C GLY A 21 -7.10 -11.15 -6.01
N THR A 22 -7.05 -10.13 -6.87
CA THR A 22 -6.04 -9.11 -6.78
C THR A 22 -6.39 -8.43 -5.47
N VAL A 23 -5.61 -8.79 -4.44
CA VAL A 23 -5.49 -7.96 -3.26
C VAL A 23 -4.92 -6.68 -3.82
N VAL A 24 -5.79 -5.78 -4.28
CA VAL A 24 -5.44 -4.41 -4.60
C VAL A 24 -5.10 -3.83 -3.24
N SER A 25 -3.84 -4.00 -2.84
CA SER A 25 -3.27 -3.28 -1.72
C SER A 25 -3.66 -1.83 -1.98
N PRO A 26 -4.50 -1.23 -1.13
CA PRO A 26 -4.91 0.15 -1.34
C PRO A 26 -3.63 0.97 -1.51
N PRO A 27 -3.61 2.00 -2.39
CA PRO A 27 -2.48 2.90 -2.48
C PRO A 27 -2.18 3.30 -1.04
N VAL A 28 -0.96 3.01 -0.59
CA VAL A 28 -0.55 3.19 0.80
C VAL A 28 -0.75 4.67 1.11
N GLN A 29 -1.93 5.01 1.62
CA GLN A 29 -2.18 6.31 2.19
C GLN A 29 -1.16 6.39 3.31
N ALA A 30 -0.34 7.44 3.29
CA ALA A 30 0.60 7.74 4.35
C ALA A 30 -0.20 7.72 5.65
N GLN A 31 -0.14 6.58 6.36
CA GLN A 31 -0.91 6.40 7.57
C GLN A 31 -0.31 7.39 8.55
N ASP A 32 -1.11 8.37 8.97
CA ASP A 32 -0.69 9.26 10.05
C ASP A 32 -0.41 8.40 11.29
N ILE A 33 0.85 8.42 11.73
CA ILE A 33 1.32 7.73 12.92
C ILE A 33 1.07 8.67 14.09
N ARG A 34 0.13 8.32 14.96
CA ARG A 34 -0.24 9.11 16.14
C ARG A 34 0.19 8.45 17.44
N ASP A 35 0.48 7.16 17.39
CA ASP A 35 0.93 6.38 18.53
C ASP A 35 1.89 5.25 18.12
N GLU A 36 2.47 4.62 19.13
CA GLU A 36 3.45 3.54 18.98
C GLU A 36 2.86 2.30 18.29
N LYS A 37 1.60 1.97 18.57
CA LYS A 37 0.93 0.82 17.96
C LYS A 37 0.79 1.03 16.45
N GLN A 38 0.39 2.22 16.04
CA GLN A 38 0.34 2.59 14.63
C GLN A 38 1.72 2.55 14.00
N CYS A 39 2.76 3.05 14.68
CA CYS A 39 4.10 2.96 14.12
C CYS A 39 4.53 1.51 13.87
N LEU A 40 4.37 0.63 14.86
CA LEU A 40 4.75 -0.77 14.74
C LEU A 40 3.99 -1.46 13.61
N GLN A 41 2.71 -1.10 13.41
CA GLN A 41 1.94 -1.61 12.28
C GLN A 41 2.51 -1.12 10.94
N VAL A 42 2.75 0.19 10.79
CA VAL A 42 3.32 0.76 9.56
C VAL A 42 4.70 0.18 9.27
N MET A 43 5.53 -0.03 10.30
CA MET A 43 6.82 -0.70 10.17
C MET A 43 6.65 -2.13 9.64
N LYS A 44 5.75 -2.92 10.21
CA LYS A 44 5.51 -4.29 9.77
C LYS A 44 5.05 -4.33 8.31
N ASP A 45 4.10 -3.47 7.94
CA ASP A 45 3.59 -3.37 6.57
C ASP A 45 4.70 -2.93 5.60
N THR A 46 5.63 -2.08 6.05
CA THR A 46 6.77 -1.64 5.23
C THR A 46 7.81 -2.74 5.05
N ALA A 47 8.09 -3.52 6.10
CA ALA A 47 8.98 -4.68 6.00
C ALA A 47 8.41 -5.73 5.04
N ALA A 48 7.11 -6.02 5.14
CA ALA A 48 6.45 -6.92 4.20
C ALA A 48 6.58 -6.44 2.74
N ALA A 49 6.44 -5.14 2.48
CA ALA A 49 6.61 -4.59 1.14
C ALA A 49 8.04 -4.75 0.58
N ILE A 50 9.07 -4.68 1.44
CA ILE A 50 10.45 -4.98 1.06
C ILE A 50 10.57 -6.48 0.72
N ASP A 51 10.16 -7.35 1.64
CA ASP A 51 10.30 -8.80 1.51
C ASP A 51 9.53 -9.38 0.31
N GLU A 52 8.39 -8.77 -0.04
CA GLU A 52 7.55 -9.19 -1.16
C GLU A 52 8.02 -8.64 -2.52
N ASN A 53 8.98 -7.70 -2.56
CA ASN A 53 9.51 -7.14 -3.81
C ASN A 53 10.88 -7.75 -4.19
N PRO A 54 10.93 -8.72 -5.12
CA PRO A 54 12.18 -9.34 -5.56
C PRO A 54 13.10 -8.39 -6.35
N ALA A 55 12.65 -7.19 -6.72
CA ALA A 55 13.53 -6.16 -7.30
C ALA A 55 14.41 -5.50 -6.22
N VAL A 56 14.00 -5.58 -4.96
CA VAL A 56 14.71 -5.01 -3.81
C VAL A 56 15.62 -6.08 -3.22
N GLU A 57 16.80 -6.25 -3.82
CA GLU A 57 17.82 -7.19 -3.33
C GLU A 57 19.19 -6.51 -3.14
N GLY A 58 20.01 -7.10 -2.26
CA GLY A 58 21.41 -6.71 -2.10
C GLY A 58 21.59 -5.32 -1.47
N LYS A 59 22.21 -4.39 -2.19
CA LYS A 59 22.57 -3.07 -1.63
C LYS A 59 21.35 -2.19 -1.35
N SER A 60 20.30 -2.26 -2.18
CA SER A 60 19.07 -1.49 -1.96
C SER A 60 18.36 -1.98 -0.71
N GLU A 61 18.25 -3.30 -0.54
CA GLU A 61 17.70 -3.93 0.67
C GLU A 61 18.44 -3.48 1.94
N GLU A 62 19.79 -3.52 1.94
CA GLU A 62 20.59 -3.09 3.10
C GLU A 62 20.32 -1.63 3.50
N ILE A 63 20.18 -0.74 2.52
CA ILE A 63 19.88 0.68 2.78
C ILE A 63 18.49 0.83 3.36
N LEU A 64 17.49 0.14 2.80
CA LEU A 64 16.10 0.20 3.27
C LEU A 64 15.98 -0.32 4.69
N LEU A 65 16.68 -1.41 5.03
CA LEU A 65 16.73 -1.95 6.39
C LEU A 65 17.36 -0.97 7.39
N LYS A 66 18.40 -0.22 7.00
CA LYS A 66 18.98 0.84 7.86
C LYS A 66 18.00 2.00 8.10
N VAL A 67 17.25 2.39 7.07
CA VAL A 67 16.21 3.43 7.23
C VAL A 67 15.07 2.92 8.10
N MET A 68 14.69 1.65 7.98
CA MET A 68 13.72 0.97 8.86
C MET A 68 14.17 0.95 10.32
N GLU A 69 15.45 0.72 10.58
CA GLU A 69 16.01 0.77 11.93
C GLU A 69 15.97 2.19 12.51
N LEU A 70 16.28 3.20 11.70
CA LEU A 70 16.13 4.60 12.12
C LEU A 70 14.66 4.94 12.41
N ALA A 71 13.72 4.50 11.58
CA ALA A 71 12.29 4.70 11.82
C ALA A 71 11.85 4.06 13.15
N LYS A 72 12.38 2.86 13.47
CA LYS A 72 12.15 2.19 14.76
C LYS A 72 12.60 3.05 15.94
N GLN A 73 13.79 3.64 15.86
CA GLN A 73 14.32 4.52 16.89
C GLN A 73 13.42 5.75 17.07
N ARG A 74 12.98 6.38 15.97
CA ARG A 74 12.05 7.52 16.02
C ARG A 74 10.73 7.18 16.69
N CYS A 75 10.22 5.97 16.48
CA CYS A 75 9.01 5.53 17.17
C CYS A 75 9.21 5.30 18.67
N ALA A 76 10.34 4.73 19.08
CA ALA A 76 10.69 4.60 20.50
C ALA A 76 10.84 5.98 21.17
N GLU A 77 11.34 6.97 20.44
CA GLU A 77 11.46 8.37 20.88
C GLU A 77 10.14 9.17 20.80
N LYS A 78 9.03 8.54 20.37
CA LYS A 78 7.73 9.18 20.11
C LYS A 78 7.77 10.30 19.07
N GLN A 79 8.80 10.31 18.22
CA GLN A 79 8.93 11.20 17.08
C GLN A 79 8.17 10.63 15.87
N PHE A 80 6.85 10.55 16.00
CA PHE A 80 6.01 9.83 15.05
C PHE A 80 5.99 10.44 13.64
N ASP A 81 6.07 11.77 13.52
CA ASP A 81 6.18 12.42 12.21
C ASP A 81 7.50 12.06 11.51
N ASN A 82 8.63 12.09 12.24
CA ASN A 82 9.92 11.66 11.69
C ASN A 82 9.90 10.19 11.26
N ALA A 83 9.27 9.32 12.06
CA ALA A 83 9.12 7.92 11.70
C ALA A 83 8.24 7.74 10.45
N LYS A 84 7.16 8.53 10.32
CA LYS A 84 6.28 8.52 9.16
C LYS A 84 7.05 8.87 7.89
N ASP A 85 7.86 9.93 7.94
CA ASP A 85 8.64 10.39 6.79
C ASP A 85 9.67 9.34 6.35
N LEU A 86 10.34 8.69 7.30
CA LEU A 86 11.29 7.61 7.02
C LEU A 86 10.60 6.38 6.42
N LEU A 87 9.45 5.97 6.96
CA LEU A 87 8.70 4.82 6.45
C LEU A 87 8.10 5.11 5.07
N LEU A 88 7.67 6.35 4.82
CA LEU A 88 7.22 6.79 3.50
C LEU A 88 8.36 6.78 2.49
N LEU A 89 9.56 7.22 2.87
CA LEU A 89 10.75 7.16 2.04
C LEU A 89 11.05 5.71 1.63
N VAL A 90 11.08 4.78 2.57
CA VAL A 90 11.32 3.35 2.30
C VAL A 90 10.31 2.81 1.30
N ARG A 91 9.01 3.04 1.53
CA ARG A 91 7.96 2.58 0.62
C ARG A 91 8.05 3.18 -0.77
N THR A 92 8.47 4.44 -0.87
CA THR A 92 8.66 5.12 -2.16
C THR A 92 9.84 4.53 -2.92
N MET A 93 10.93 4.18 -2.22
CA MET A 93 12.09 3.51 -2.82
C MET A 93 11.72 2.10 -3.28
N VAL A 94 11.04 1.32 -2.44
CA VAL A 94 10.56 -0.03 -2.82
C VAL A 94 9.64 0.01 -4.03
N ALA A 95 8.78 1.03 -4.15
CA ALA A 95 7.89 1.19 -5.31
C ALA A 95 8.59 1.68 -6.58
N ALA A 96 9.84 2.15 -6.46
CA ALA A 96 10.63 2.65 -7.58
C ALA A 96 11.57 1.60 -8.21
N GLU A 97 11.78 0.47 -7.53
CA GLU A 97 12.52 -0.71 -8.03
C GLU A 97 11.57 -1.66 -8.78
#